data_AF-V9G6L2-F1
#
_entry.id   AF-V9G6L2-F1
#
_cell.length_a   1.000
_cell.length_b   1.000
_cell.length_c   1.000
_cell.angle_alpha   90.00
_cell.angle_beta   90.00
_cell.angle_gamma   90.00
#
_symmetry.space_group_name_H-M   'P 1'
#
loop_
_entity.id
_entity.type
_entity.pdbx_description
1 polymer ?
#
loop_
_entity_poly.entity_id
_entity_poly.type
_entity_poly.pdbx_seq_one_letter_code
_entity_poly.pdbx_strand_id
1 'polypeptide(L)'
;MTKLITAVLEILRMILIMMIAITVLGSIERGILKFWITWREEYNLLLLVANILLFFVFYRNRLQFTGFYRSSRTQKKLAKPVSQVLIISGIVLILMPLLVNWLST
;
A
#
# COMPACT_ATOMS: atom_id res chain seq x y z
N MET A 1 22.83 -21.64 -8.14
CA MET A 1 22.62 -21.05 -6.80
C MET A 1 22.40 -19.53 -6.82
N THR A 2 23.04 -18.78 -7.72
CA THR A 2 22.88 -17.32 -7.87
C THR A 2 21.43 -16.85 -8.09
N LYS A 3 20.64 -17.52 -8.93
CA LYS A 3 19.24 -17.13 -9.21
C LYS A 3 18.32 -17.17 -7.98
N LEU A 4 18.56 -18.09 -7.05
CA LEU A 4 17.79 -18.25 -5.81
C LEU A 4 18.09 -17.11 -4.84
N ILE A 5 19.38 -16.79 -4.67
CA ILE A 5 19.84 -15.67 -3.84
C ILE A 5 19.28 -14.34 -4.36
N THR A 6 19.30 -14.12 -5.68
CA THR A 6 18.71 -12.91 -6.28
C THR A 6 17.20 -12.82 -6.03
N ALA A 7 16.47 -13.93 -6.11
CA ALA A 7 15.04 -13.94 -5.83
C ALA A 7 14.73 -13.60 -4.36
N VAL A 8 15.50 -14.15 -3.42
CA VAL A 8 15.38 -13.84 -1.99
C VAL A 8 15.65 -12.36 -1.72
N LEU A 9 16.70 -11.79 -2.33
CA LEU A 9 17.02 -10.37 -2.18
C LEU A 9 15.93 -9.44 -2.74
N GLU A 10 15.27 -9.83 -3.83
CA GLU A 10 14.14 -9.08 -4.40
C GLU A 10 12.91 -9.09 -3.47
N ILE A 11 12.62 -10.23 -2.84
CA ILE A 11 11.56 -10.33 -1.82
C ILE A 11 11.90 -9.48 -0.60
N LEU A 12 13.14 -9.56 -0.12
CA LEU A 12 13.62 -8.73 0.99
C LEU A 12 13.49 -7.24 0.67
N ARG A 13 13.90 -6.81 -0.53
CA ARG A 13 13.74 -5.44 -1.02
C ARG A 13 12.27 -5.01 -1.00
N MET A 14 11.36 -5.86 -1.47
CA MET A 14 9.92 -5.58 -1.44
C MET A 14 9.44 -5.34 -0.01
N ILE A 15 9.78 -6.24 0.92
CA ILE A 15 9.36 -6.15 2.32
C ILE A 15 9.91 -4.89 2.98
N LEU A 16 11.20 -4.57 2.78
CA LEU A 16 11.82 -3.37 3.34
C LEU A 16 11.12 -2.08 2.87
N ILE A 17 10.89 -1.95 1.55
CA ILE A 17 10.22 -0.77 1.00
C ILE A 17 8.76 -0.71 1.50
N MET A 18 8.08 -1.86 1.60
CA MET A 18 6.71 -1.94 2.10
C MET A 18 6.61 -1.45 3.55
N MET A 19 7.48 -1.91 4.44
CA MET A 19 7.49 -1.49 5.84
C MET A 19 7.70 0.02 5.98
N ILE A 20 8.65 0.57 5.22
CA ILE A 20 8.91 2.02 5.20
C ILE A 20 7.68 2.76 4.69
N ALA A 21 7.11 2.33 3.55
CA ALA A 21 5.95 2.99 2.95
C ALA A 21 4.73 2.99 3.89
N ILE A 22 4.38 1.84 4.48
CA ILE A 22 3.23 1.72 5.38
C ILE A 22 3.43 2.59 6.63
N THR A 23 4.63 2.58 7.21
CA THR A 23 4.90 3.35 8.43
C THR A 23 4.81 4.85 8.16
N VAL A 24 5.42 5.32 7.07
CA VAL A 24 5.41 6.74 6.68
C VAL A 24 4.00 7.19 6.32
N LEU A 25 3.31 6.47 5.43
CA LEU A 25 1.97 6.82 5.00
C LEU A 25 0.98 6.78 6.17
N GLY A 26 0.98 5.69 6.95
CA GLY A 26 0.09 5.56 8.11
C GLY A 26 0.31 6.65 9.16
N SER A 27 1.54 7.09 9.37
CA SER A 27 1.84 8.22 10.29
C SER A 27 1.29 9.54 9.76
N ILE A 28 1.44 9.80 8.46
CA ILE A 28 0.93 11.00 7.80
C ILE A 28 -0.61 11.01 7.84
N GLU A 29 -1.23 9.92 7.43
CA GLU A 29 -2.70 9.77 7.40
C GLU A 29 -3.32 9.94 8.79
N ARG A 30 -2.77 9.26 9.80
CA ARG A 30 -3.21 9.40 11.18
C ARG A 30 -3.04 10.83 11.68
N GLY A 31 -1.91 11.46 11.37
CA GLY A 31 -1.66 12.87 11.72
C GLY A 31 -2.69 13.81 11.13
N ILE A 32 -3.01 13.63 9.84
CA ILE A 32 -4.01 14.44 9.13
C ILE A 32 -5.41 14.18 9.71
N LEU A 33 -5.83 12.92 9.82
CA LEU A 33 -7.19 12.57 10.25
C LEU A 33 -7.48 13.00 11.69
N LYS A 34 -6.49 12.95 12.59
CA LYS A 34 -6.63 13.41 13.97
C LYS A 34 -7.00 14.89 14.11
N PHE A 35 -6.77 15.71 13.08
CA PHE A 35 -7.24 17.11 13.09
C PHE A 35 -8.75 17.23 12.93
N TRP A 36 -9.42 16.23 12.37
CA TRP A 36 -10.84 16.30 12.00
C TRP A 36 -11.74 15.44 12.87
N ILE A 37 -11.21 14.35 13.45
CA ILE A 37 -12.00 13.35 14.16
C ILE A 37 -11.33 12.90 15.46
N THR A 38 -12.15 12.43 16.41
CA THR A 38 -11.66 11.72 17.59
C THR A 38 -11.09 10.38 17.16
N TRP A 39 -9.82 10.14 17.48
CA TRP A 39 -9.13 8.92 17.06
C TRP A 39 -9.66 7.69 17.78
N ARG A 40 -9.89 6.62 17.03
CA ARG A 40 -10.17 5.28 17.54
C ARG A 40 -9.14 4.30 17.01
N GLU A 41 -8.75 3.32 17.82
CA GLU A 41 -7.64 2.42 17.49
C GLU A 41 -8.00 1.47 16.32
N GLU A 42 -9.27 1.18 16.10
CA GLU A 42 -9.76 0.43 14.93
C GLU A 42 -9.43 1.10 13.59
N TYR A 43 -9.27 2.44 13.56
CA TYR A 43 -8.93 3.16 12.33
C TYR A 43 -7.52 2.83 11.83
N ASN A 44 -6.61 2.38 12.71
CA ASN A 44 -5.27 1.96 12.28
C ASN A 44 -5.35 0.75 11.33
N LEU A 45 -6.29 -0.18 11.54
CA LEU A 45 -6.45 -1.36 10.67
C LEU A 45 -6.93 -0.96 9.27
N LEU A 46 -7.85 0.02 9.20
CA LEU A 46 -8.33 0.57 7.94
C LEU A 46 -7.19 1.21 7.14
N LEU A 47 -6.40 2.07 7.79
CA LEU A 47 -5.24 2.70 7.18
C LEU A 47 -4.17 1.68 6.77
N LEU A 48 -3.93 0.65 7.59
CA LEU A 48 -2.98 -0.42 7.27
C LEU A 48 -3.39 -1.15 5.99
N VAL A 49 -4.64 -1.59 5.89
CA VAL A 49 -5.14 -2.29 4.70
C VAL A 49 -5.10 -1.38 3.49
N ALA A 50 -5.53 -0.12 3.62
CA ALA A 50 -5.45 0.86 2.54
C ALA A 50 -4.03 1.03 2.00
N ASN A 51 -3.05 1.21 2.90
CA ASN A 51 -1.65 1.39 2.54
C ASN A 51 -1.06 0.16 1.87
N ILE A 52 -1.42 -1.05 2.30
CA ILE A 52 -1.01 -2.29 1.63
C ILE A 52 -1.54 -2.32 0.19
N LEU A 53 -2.81 -1.96 -0.03
CA LEU A 53 -3.41 -1.94 -1.37
C LEU A 53 -2.73 -0.92 -2.28
N LEU A 54 -2.54 0.32 -1.80
CA LEU A 54 -1.87 1.38 -2.55
C LEU A 54 -0.41 1.02 -2.85
N PHE A 55 0.30 0.48 -1.85
CA PHE A 55 1.66 -0.02 -2.02
C PHE A 55 1.72 -1.14 -3.07
N PHE A 56 0.82 -2.11 -3.02
CA PHE A 56 0.79 -3.21 -3.97
C PHE A 56 0.63 -2.71 -5.41
N VAL A 57 -0.29 -1.78 -5.65
CA VAL A 57 -0.48 -1.17 -6.97
C VAL A 57 0.77 -0.41 -7.41
N PHE A 58 1.34 0.42 -6.53
CA PHE A 58 2.54 1.19 -6.84
C PHE A 58 3.74 0.28 -7.14
N TYR A 59 3.94 -0.74 -6.30
CA TYR A 59 5.03 -1.67 -6.44
C TYR A 59 4.91 -2.47 -7.74
N ARG A 60 3.74 -3.06 -8.00
CA ARG A 60 3.50 -3.90 -9.18
C ARG A 60 3.52 -3.12 -10.49
N ASN A 61 3.24 -1.81 -10.48
CA ASN A 61 3.21 -0.97 -11.70
C ASN A 61 4.48 -0.15 -11.94
N ARG A 62 5.29 0.13 -10.90
CA ARG A 62 6.51 0.94 -10.99
C ARG A 62 7.74 0.23 -10.43
N LEU A 63 7.76 -0.08 -9.14
CA LEU A 63 8.98 -0.50 -8.44
C LEU A 63 9.47 -1.90 -8.83
N GLN A 64 8.58 -2.80 -9.24
CA GLN A 64 8.95 -4.16 -9.62
C GLN A 64 9.83 -4.20 -10.89
N PHE A 65 9.73 -3.19 -11.76
CA PHE A 65 10.45 -3.12 -13.03
C PHE A 65 11.88 -2.57 -12.91
N THR A 66 12.27 -2.08 -11.74
CA THR A 66 13.61 -1.49 -11.52
C THR A 66 14.66 -2.52 -11.09
N GLY A 67 14.26 -3.78 -10.85
CA GLY A 67 15.13 -4.83 -10.31
C GLY A 67 16.03 -5.53 -11.34
N PHE A 68 16.89 -6.41 -10.81
CA PHE A 68 17.87 -7.18 -11.58
C PHE A 68 17.23 -8.36 -12.33
N TYR A 69 16.09 -8.88 -11.83
CA TYR A 69 15.36 -9.99 -12.44
C TYR A 69 14.36 -9.50 -13.51
N ARG A 70 14.88 -9.11 -14.68
CA ARG A 70 14.08 -8.72 -15.84
C ARG A 70 13.73 -9.93 -16.70
N SER A 71 12.68 -10.65 -16.33
CA SER A 71 12.01 -11.55 -17.26
C SER A 71 10.83 -10.81 -17.91
N SER A 72 10.88 -10.63 -19.23
CA SER A 72 9.79 -10.06 -20.03
C SER A 72 8.47 -10.83 -19.87
N ARG A 73 8.51 -12.07 -19.39
CA ARG A 73 7.35 -12.94 -19.16
C ARG A 73 6.64 -12.67 -17.82
N THR A 74 7.37 -12.24 -16.80
CA THR A 74 6.87 -12.09 -15.41
C THR A 74 6.58 -10.63 -15.02
N GLN A 75 7.18 -9.70 -15.75
CA GLN A 75 7.06 -8.24 -15.60
C GLN A 75 5.84 -7.73 -16.38
N LYS A 76 4.63 -8.12 -15.94
CA LYS A 76 3.38 -7.57 -16.46
C LYS A 76 2.77 -6.62 -15.44
N LYS A 77 2.53 -5.38 -15.87
CA LYS A 77 1.76 -4.39 -15.09
C LYS A 77 0.37 -4.96 -14.81
N LEU A 78 -0.23 -4.53 -13.71
CA LEU A 78 -1.65 -4.81 -13.47
C LEU A 78 -2.47 -4.25 -14.64
N ALA A 79 -3.55 -4.94 -14.97
CA ALA A 79 -4.54 -4.36 -15.87
C ALA A 79 -5.03 -3.03 -15.27
N LYS A 80 -5.21 -2.02 -16.14
CA LYS A 80 -5.72 -0.70 -15.74
C LYS A 80 -6.97 -0.77 -14.84
N PRO A 81 -8.03 -1.55 -15.16
CA PRO A 81 -9.22 -1.61 -14.31
C PRO A 81 -8.91 -2.15 -12.91
N VAL A 82 -8.05 -3.17 -12.79
CA VAL A 82 -7.68 -3.72 -11.48
C VAL A 82 -6.91 -2.70 -10.66
N SER A 83 -5.97 -1.98 -11.29
CA SER A 83 -5.23 -0.91 -10.60
C SER A 83 -6.17 0.19 -10.11
N GLN A 84 -7.16 0.59 -10.92
CA GLN A 84 -8.14 1.61 -10.55
C GLN A 84 -9.02 1.17 -9.38
N VAL A 85 -9.57 -0.05 -9.42
CA VAL A 85 -10.38 -0.60 -8.34
C VAL A 85 -9.60 -0.64 -7.03
N LEU A 86 -8.35 -1.11 -7.06
CA LEU A 86 -7.49 -1.17 -5.88
C LEU A 86 -7.18 0.22 -5.32
N ILE A 87 -6.87 1.20 -6.19
CA ILE A 87 -6.63 2.58 -5.75
C ILE A 87 -7.90 3.17 -5.13
N ILE A 88 -9.05 3.02 -5.78
CA ILE A 88 -10.33 3.53 -5.27
C ILE A 88 -10.64 2.90 -3.92
N SER A 89 -10.49 1.58 -3.79
CA SER A 89 -10.71 0.88 -2.52
C SER A 89 -9.78 1.37 -1.40
N GLY A 90 -8.50 1.62 -1.71
CA GLY A 90 -7.55 2.19 -0.76
C GLY A 90 -7.97 3.59 -0.31
N ILE A 91 -8.37 4.46 -1.23
CA ILE A 91 -8.84 5.82 -0.92
C ILE A 91 -10.11 5.76 -0.05
N VAL A 92 -11.07 4.90 -0.39
CA VAL A 92 -12.29 4.72 0.40
C VAL A 92 -11.96 4.29 1.83
N LEU A 93 -11.02 3.35 2.01
CA LEU A 93 -10.59 2.91 3.33
C LEU A 93 -9.90 4.01 4.15
N ILE A 94 -9.10 4.88 3.52
CA ILE A 94 -8.47 6.03 4.19
C ILE A 94 -9.52 7.04 4.67
N LEU A 95 -10.59 7.25 3.89
CA LEU A 95 -11.65 8.20 4.22
C LEU A 95 -12.72 7.61 5.15
N MET A 96 -12.76 6.28 5.30
CA MET A 96 -13.78 5.58 6.10
C MET A 96 -13.85 6.05 7.57
N PRO A 97 -12.75 6.34 8.28
CA PRO A 97 -12.79 6.94 9.62
C PRO A 97 -13.60 8.24 9.71
N LEU A 98 -13.54 9.09 8.67
CA LEU A 98 -14.31 10.34 8.63
C LEU A 98 -15.82 10.06 8.57
N LEU A 99 -16.21 9.12 7.71
CA LEU A 99 -17.61 8.72 7.54
C LEU A 99 -18.17 8.08 8.80
N VAL A 100 -17.42 7.16 9.42
CA VAL A 100 -17.83 6.50 10.67
C VAL A 100 -17.97 7.50 11.79
N ASN A 101 -16.99 8.41 11.95
CA ASN A 101 -17.08 9.43 12.98
C ASN A 101 -18.33 10.30 12.79
N TRP A 102 -18.57 10.77 11.56
CA TRP A 102 -19.73 11.60 11.23
C TRP A 102 -21.07 10.91 11.49
N LEU A 103 -21.21 9.62 11.19
CA LEU A 103 -22.43 8.84 11.48
C LEU A 103 -22.62 8.54 12.97
N SER A 104 -21.55 8.57 13.76
CA SER A 104 -21.56 8.29 15.20
C SER A 104 -21.71 9.53 16.09
N THR A 105 -21.75 10.73 15.48
CA THR A 105 -21.93 12.01 16.18
C THR A 105 -23.40 12.43 16.09
#